data_AF-A0A8T5FAT0-F1
#
_entry.id   AF-A0A8T5FAT0-F1
#
_cell.length_a   1.000
_cell.length_b   1.000
_cell.length_c   1.000
_cell.angle_alpha   90.00
_cell.angle_beta   90.00
_cell.angle_gamma   90.00
#
_symmetry.space_group_name_H-M   'P 1'
#
loop_
_entity.id
_entity.type
_entity.pdbx_description
1 polymer ?
#
loop_
_entity_poly.entity_id
_entity_poly.type
_entity_poly.pdbx_seq_one_letter_code
_entity_poly.pdbx_strand_id
1 'polypeptide(L)' 'MREVNSKITDKIHELIGSDAPPEIFSFFDRLLEHQIREETALYTPAEMSQFYSQEIIKAAKNDSVIKFIKEKNNE' A
#
# COMPACT_ATOMS: atom_id res chain seq x y z
N MET A 1 -4.25 12.71 17.19
CA MET A 1 -4.34 12.06 15.86
C MET A 1 -3.61 10.74 15.99
N ARG A 2 -4.20 9.61 15.60
CA ARG A 2 -3.44 8.35 15.54
C ARG A 2 -2.56 8.46 14.30
N GLU A 3 -1.28 8.73 14.53
CA GLU A 3 -0.29 8.84 13.47
C GLU A 3 0.06 7.42 12.97
N VAL A 4 0.28 7.30 11.66
CA VAL A 4 0.84 6.08 11.09
C VAL A 4 2.13 5.77 11.85
N ASN A 5 2.25 4.56 12.39
CA ASN A 5 3.45 4.17 13.12
C ASN A 5 4.62 4.23 12.13
N SER A 6 5.48 5.24 12.29
CA SER A 6 6.61 5.49 11.40
C SER A 6 7.51 4.28 11.23
N LYS A 7 7.61 3.42 12.25
CA LYS A 7 8.38 2.16 12.16
C LYS A 7 7.83 1.20 11.10
N ILE A 8 6.52 1.22 10.83
CA ILE A 8 5.90 0.39 9.81
C ILE A 8 6.19 0.99 8.43
N THR A 9 6.06 2.30 8.27
CA THR A 9 6.39 3.01 7.03
C THR A 9 7.87 2.83 6.66
N ASP A 10 8.78 3.02 7.62
CA ASP A 10 10.22 2.78 7.44
C ASP A 10 10.49 1.32 7.06
N LYS A 11 9.81 0.35 7.69
CA LYS A 11 9.99 -1.06 7.36
C LYS A 11 9.48 -1.41 5.96
N ILE A 12 8.39 -0.80 5.53
CA ILE A 12 7.86 -0.94 4.16
C ILE A 12 8.84 -0.35 3.16
N HIS A 13 9.40 0.82 3.44
CA HIS A 13 10.43 1.44 2.61
C HIS A 13 11.69 0.57 2.48
N GLU A 14 12.14 -0.02 3.59
CA GLU A 14 13.27 -0.95 3.61
C GLU A 14 13.00 -2.22 2.80
N LEU A 15 11.81 -2.82 2.95
CA LEU A 15 11.46 -4.08 2.29
C LEU A 15 11.26 -3.94 0.77
N ILE A 16 10.71 -2.81 0.34
CA ILE A 16 10.47 -2.51 -1.07
C ILE A 16 11.77 -2.09 -1.77
N GLY A 17 12.65 -1.39 -1.04
CA GLY A 17 13.89 -0.84 -1.56
C GLY A 17 13.69 0.54 -2.22
N SER A 18 14.75 1.33 -2.21
CA SER A 18 14.73 2.75 -2.64
C SER A 18 14.46 2.95 -4.14
N ASP A 19 14.61 1.90 -4.96
CA ASP A 19 14.36 1.94 -6.41
C ASP A 19 12.88 1.80 -6.80
N ALA A 20 11.99 1.66 -5.84
CA ALA A 20 10.57 1.50 -6.15
C ALA A 20 9.91 2.81 -6.62
N PRO A 21 8.94 2.70 -7.54
CA PRO A 21 8.17 3.85 -7.97
C PRO A 21 7.38 4.46 -6.79
N PRO A 22 7.26 5.80 -6.72
CA PRO A 22 6.57 6.51 -5.64
C PRO A 22 5.10 6.10 -5.47
N GLU A 23 4.50 5.54 -6.51
CA GLU A 23 3.13 5.01 -6.47
C GLU A 23 2.96 3.79 -5.58
N ILE A 24 4.02 2.99 -5.38
CA ILE A 24 3.99 1.86 -4.44
C ILE A 24 3.98 2.37 -3.00
N PHE A 25 4.85 3.34 -2.68
CA PHE A 25 4.84 3.96 -1.35
C PHE A 25 3.51 4.66 -1.07
N SER A 26 2.98 5.38 -2.06
CA SER A 26 1.66 6.00 -1.97
C SER A 26 0.52 5.00 -1.77
N PHE A 27 0.63 3.79 -2.32
CA PHE A 27 -0.34 2.71 -2.07
C PHE A 27 -0.29 2.26 -0.61
N PHE A 28 0.90 2.00 -0.06
CA PHE A 28 1.04 1.58 1.33
C PHE A 28 0.68 2.67 2.33
N ASP A 29 0.99 3.94 2.06
CA ASP A 29 0.57 5.05 2.92
C ASP A 29 -0.95 5.14 3.02
N ARG A 30 -1.66 5.03 1.89
CA ARG A 30 -3.14 5.00 1.88
C ARG A 30 -3.69 3.79 2.63
N LEU A 31 -3.01 2.66 2.53
CA LEU A 31 -3.40 1.41 3.17
C LEU A 31 -3.25 1.49 4.69
N LEU A 32 -2.14 2.06 5.16
CA LEU A 32 -1.89 2.31 6.59
C LEU A 32 -2.84 3.36 7.17
N GLU A 33 -3.10 4.45 6.44
CA GLU A 33 -4.12 5.43 6.83
C GLU A 33 -5.50 4.78 6.99
N HIS A 34 -5.85 3.85 6.10
CA HIS A 34 -7.11 3.14 6.17
C HIS A 34 -7.15 2.17 7.35
N GLN A 35 -6.08 1.42 7.62
CA GLN A 35 -5.97 0.53 8.78
C GLN A 35 -6.11 1.27 10.12
N ILE A 36 -5.56 2.48 10.24
CA ILE A 36 -5.72 3.30 11.44
C ILE A 36 -7.20 3.68 11.65
N ARG A 37 -7.92 3.93 10.55
CA ARG A 37 -9.37 4.18 10.59
C ARG A 37 -10.15 2.90 10.91
N GLU A 38 -9.67 1.71 10.51
CA GLU A 38 -10.24 0.41 10.90
C GLU A 38 -10.16 0.17 12.42
N GLU A 39 -9.02 0.44 13.05
CA GLU A 39 -8.85 0.35 14.51
C GLU A 39 -9.75 1.32 15.31
N THR A 40 -10.46 2.23 14.61
CA THR A 40 -11.48 3.12 15.18
C THR A 40 -12.92 2.69 14.90
N ALA A 41 -13.14 1.48 14.35
CA ALA A 41 -14.44 0.82 14.19
C ALA A 41 -15.44 1.46 13.21
N LEU A 42 -15.00 1.86 12.01
CA LEU A 42 -15.87 2.50 11.01
C LEU A 42 -16.11 1.72 9.70
N TYR A 43 -15.55 0.52 9.52
CA TYR A 43 -15.69 -0.25 8.28
C TYR A 43 -16.00 -1.73 8.53
N THR A 44 -16.91 -2.28 7.72
CA THR A 44 -17.18 -3.73 7.69
C THR A 44 -16.12 -4.46 6.87
N PRO A 45 -15.93 -5.78 7.08
CA PRO A 45 -15.00 -6.59 6.26
C PRO A 45 -15.28 -6.52 4.75
N ALA A 46 -16.54 -6.31 4.36
CA ALA A 46 -16.94 -6.16 2.96
C ALA A 46 -16.44 -4.83 2.36
N GLU A 47 -16.59 -3.72 3.10
CA GLU A 47 -16.09 -2.40 2.70
C GLU A 47 -14.57 -2.40 2.60
N MET A 48 -13.90 -3.13 3.50
CA MET A 48 -12.45 -3.33 3.47
C MET A 48 -12.00 -4.11 2.24
N SER A 49 -12.64 -5.25 1.98
CA SER A 49 -12.36 -6.05 0.79
C SER A 49 -12.53 -5.23 -0.50
N GLN A 50 -13.57 -4.38 -0.54
CA GLN A 50 -13.81 -3.47 -1.65
C GLN A 50 -12.71 -2.40 -1.78
N PHE A 51 -12.30 -1.77 -0.67
CA PHE A 51 -11.21 -0.79 -0.65
C PHE A 51 -9.90 -1.40 -1.15
N TYR A 52 -9.47 -2.52 -0.57
CA TYR A 52 -8.25 -3.23 -0.99
C TYR A 52 -8.31 -3.63 -2.46
N SER A 53 -9.46 -4.13 -2.93
CA SER A 53 -9.63 -4.50 -4.34
C SER A 53 -9.46 -3.29 -5.27
N GLN A 54 -10.03 -2.13 -4.91
CA GLN A 54 -9.90 -0.91 -5.71
C GLN A 54 -8.46 -0.41 -5.76
N GLU A 55 -7.77 -0.38 -4.63
CA GLU A 55 -6.38 0.06 -4.58
C GLU A 55 -5.45 -0.90 -5.34
N ILE A 56 -5.67 -2.21 -5.25
CA ILE A 56 -4.94 -3.21 -6.03
C ILE A 56 -5.22 -3.04 -7.53
N ILE A 57 -6.47 -2.82 -7.94
CA ILE A 57 -6.81 -2.60 -9.36
C ILE A 57 -6.13 -1.32 -9.89
N LYS A 58 -6.05 -0.25 -9.09
CA LYS A 58 -5.35 0.98 -9.48
C LYS A 58 -3.85 0.71 -9.65
N ALA A 59 -3.23 0.02 -8.69
CA ALA A 59 -1.82 -0.34 -8.77
C ALA A 59 -1.52 -1.26 -9.95
N ALA A 60 -2.40 -2.23 -10.23
CA ALA A 60 -2.30 -3.17 -11.35
C ALA A 60 -2.55 -2.55 -12.73
N LYS A 61 -2.97 -1.27 -12.79
CA LYS A 61 -3.08 -0.49 -14.03
C LYS A 61 -1.94 0.52 -14.20
N ASN A 62 -1.06 0.65 -13.21
CA ASN A 62 0.09 1.54 -13.29
C ASN A 62 1.28 0.78 -13.89
N ASP A 63 1.66 1.14 -15.12
CA ASP A 63 2.76 0.51 -15.85
C ASP A 63 4.10 0.55 -15.09
N SER A 64 4.40 1.62 -14.35
CA SER A 64 5.62 1.74 -13.54
C SER A 64 5.64 0.71 -12.42
N VAL A 65 4.51 0.50 -11.74
CA VAL A 65 4.35 -0.51 -10.68
C VAL A 65 4.46 -1.91 -11.26
N ILE A 66 3.78 -2.19 -12.37
CA ILE A 66 3.81 -3.50 -13.04
C ILE A 66 5.23 -3.82 -13.50
N LYS A 67 5.93 -2.85 -14.09
CA LYS A 67 7.29 -3.01 -14.57
C LYS A 67 8.23 -3.32 -13.40
N PHE A 68 8.16 -2.54 -12.32
CA PHE A 68 8.96 -2.77 -11.11
C PHE A 68 8.74 -4.18 -10.52
N ILE A 69 7.48 -4.63 -10.42
CA ILE A 69 7.15 -5.97 -9.91
C ILE A 69 7.70 -7.05 -10.84
N LYS A 70 7.62 -6.87 -12.16
CA LYS A 70 8.18 -7.82 -13.14
C LYS A 70 9.70 -7.88 -13.08
N GLU A 71 10.36 -6.73 -12.89
CA GLU A 71 11.82 -6.66 -12.71
C GLU A 71 12.24 -7.39 -11.44
N LYS A 72 11.54 -7.16 -10.31
CA LYS A 72 11.81 -7.85 -9.04
C LYS A 72 11.50 -9.34 -9.00
N ASN A 73 10.55 -9.84 -9.81
CA ASN A 73 10.20 -11.28 -9.86
C ASN A 73 11.01 -12.08 -10.89
N ASN A 74 11.76 -11.42 -11.78
CA ASN A 74 12.64 -12.10 -12.75
C ASN A 74 14.12 -12.10 -12.30
N GLU A 75 14.44 -11.54 -11.13
CA GLU A 75 15.70 -11.76 -10.40
C GLU A 75 15.59 -13.03 -9.54
#